data_AF-X1KNB5-F1
#
_entry.id   AF-X1KNB5-F1
#
_cell.length_a   1.000
_cell.length_b   1.000
_cell.length_c   1.000
_cell.angle_alpha   90.00
_cell.angle_beta   90.00
_cell.angle_gamma   90.00
#
_symmetry.space_group_name_H-M   'P 1'
#
loop_
_entity.id
_entity.type
_entity.pdbx_description
1 polymer ?
#
loop_
_entity_poly.entity_id
_entity_poly.type
_entity_poly.pdbx_seq_one_letter_code
_entity_poly.pdbx_strand_id
1 'polypeptide(L)'
;HRCLKNYDYTFVAKNYLEGAEHSRILGLTASPGSKPAVIKNVCENLGIEAVEVRHRYSKDVKPYMQKLTQDIIKVDLPVPFKEVKNLLADLYKKKIDELKNRNLFFTKVITKKTLIELQAKLQRAIASGNKHFNILRGISVCAQAIKLGHAIELLETQTITYLHNYMQNLYEQAKQEKSKAAKQIVKNSKFQDAYIAILRLFNSGVEHPKLAKLKETVLREVRNKKAKIIVFAQYRDSIVKICKE
;
A
#
# COMPACT_ATOMS: atom_id res chain seq x y z
N HIS A 1 10.12 -23.11 -3.59
CA HIS A 1 10.32 -21.73 -3.08
C HIS A 1 10.32 -21.62 -1.56
N ARG A 2 9.56 -22.43 -0.80
CA ARG A 2 9.57 -22.42 0.68
C ARG A 2 10.61 -23.33 1.33
N CYS A 3 11.38 -24.08 0.54
CA CYS A 3 12.45 -24.95 1.04
C CYS A 3 13.65 -24.11 1.52
N LEU A 4 13.44 -23.38 2.61
CA LEU A 4 14.36 -22.42 3.22
C LEU A 4 14.23 -22.54 4.73
N LYS A 5 15.34 -22.34 5.45
CA LYS A 5 15.37 -22.37 6.92
C LYS A 5 14.80 -23.70 7.45
N ASN A 6 14.03 -23.64 8.53
CA ASN A 6 13.45 -24.79 9.23
C ASN A 6 12.06 -25.15 8.67
N TYR A 7 11.82 -24.92 7.38
CA TYR A 7 10.57 -25.37 6.77
C TYR A 7 10.64 -26.89 6.57
N ASP A 8 9.57 -27.62 6.87
CA ASP A 8 9.59 -29.10 6.89
C ASP A 8 10.12 -29.73 5.60
N TYR A 9 9.95 -29.08 4.45
CA TYR A 9 10.49 -29.55 3.18
C TYR A 9 12.02 -29.67 3.16
N THR A 10 12.75 -28.83 3.91
CA THR A 10 14.22 -28.94 3.98
C THR A 10 14.63 -30.22 4.70
N PHE A 11 13.94 -30.57 5.79
CA PHE A 11 14.17 -31.81 6.51
C PHE A 11 13.81 -33.03 5.65
N VAL A 12 12.62 -33.05 5.04
CA VAL A 12 12.18 -34.17 4.21
C VAL A 12 13.08 -34.36 2.99
N ALA A 13 13.44 -33.29 2.30
CA ALA A 13 14.33 -33.35 1.14
C ALA A 13 15.72 -33.89 1.51
N LYS A 14 16.28 -33.41 2.64
CA LYS A 14 17.57 -33.90 3.14
C LYS A 14 17.52 -35.40 3.44
N ASN A 15 16.55 -35.87 4.21
CA ASN A 15 16.43 -37.29 4.55
C ASN A 15 16.18 -38.16 3.30
N TYR A 16 15.41 -37.67 2.33
CA TYR A 16 15.18 -38.38 1.07
C TYR A 16 16.46 -38.50 0.24
N LEU A 17 17.26 -37.43 0.16
CA LEU A 17 18.55 -37.45 -0.54
C LEU A 17 19.57 -38.37 0.14
N GLU A 18 19.56 -38.43 1.48
CA GLU A 18 20.47 -39.29 2.25
C GLU A 18 20.06 -40.77 2.26
N GLY A 19 18.76 -41.06 2.23
CA GLY A 19 18.22 -42.42 2.40
C GLY A 19 17.82 -43.15 1.12
N ALA A 20 17.72 -42.48 -0.03
CA ALA A 20 17.29 -43.10 -1.28
C ALA A 20 18.48 -43.46 -2.18
N GLU A 21 18.51 -44.72 -2.65
CA GLU A 21 19.52 -45.22 -3.59
C GLU A 21 19.44 -44.56 -4.98
N HIS A 22 18.22 -44.17 -5.40
CA HIS A 22 17.95 -43.48 -6.66
C HIS A 22 17.05 -42.26 -6.43
N SER A 23 17.61 -41.19 -5.86
CA SER A 23 16.84 -39.98 -5.54
C SER A 23 16.48 -39.16 -6.78
N ARG A 24 15.22 -38.72 -6.88
CA ARG A 24 14.77 -37.75 -7.90
C ARG A 24 13.79 -36.76 -7.31
N ILE A 25 14.17 -35.48 -7.30
CA ILE A 25 13.33 -34.39 -6.79
C ILE A 25 12.84 -33.50 -7.94
N LEU A 26 11.54 -33.24 -7.98
CA LEU A 26 10.93 -32.28 -8.90
C LEU A 26 10.28 -31.14 -8.09
N GLY A 27 10.78 -29.92 -8.28
CA GLY A 27 10.25 -28.71 -7.64
C GLY A 27 9.33 -27.92 -8.56
N LEU A 28 8.04 -27.84 -8.23
CA LEU A 28 7.09 -26.98 -8.94
C LEU A 28 6.89 -25.65 -8.21
N THR A 29 7.06 -24.52 -8.91
CA THR A 29 6.86 -23.21 -8.32
C THR A 29 6.58 -22.14 -9.37
N ALA A 30 5.65 -21.23 -9.09
CA ALA A 30 5.41 -20.07 -9.95
C ALA A 30 6.57 -19.06 -9.88
N SER A 31 7.28 -19.00 -8.76
CA SER A 31 8.51 -18.23 -8.59
C SER A 31 9.38 -18.89 -7.52
N PRO A 32 10.64 -19.26 -7.79
CA PRO A 32 11.53 -19.88 -6.80
C PRO A 32 12.03 -18.88 -5.75
N GLY A 33 11.96 -17.58 -6.03
CA GLY A 33 12.39 -16.49 -5.17
C GLY A 33 12.65 -15.22 -6.00
N SER A 34 12.71 -14.06 -5.34
CA SER A 34 12.97 -12.76 -6.01
C SER A 34 14.45 -12.35 -6.02
N LYS A 35 15.32 -13.09 -5.31
CA LYS A 35 16.76 -12.80 -5.21
C LYS A 35 17.57 -14.03 -5.63
N PRO A 36 18.66 -13.88 -6.42
CA PRO A 36 19.50 -14.99 -6.83
C PRO A 36 19.99 -15.87 -5.67
N ALA A 37 20.42 -15.25 -4.57
CA ALA A 37 20.86 -15.97 -3.37
C ALA A 37 19.76 -16.86 -2.76
N VAL A 38 18.50 -16.40 -2.79
CA VAL A 38 17.37 -17.20 -2.27
C VAL A 38 17.08 -18.38 -3.18
N ILE A 39 17.15 -18.18 -4.50
CA ILE A 39 16.96 -19.26 -5.47
C ILE A 39 18.04 -20.32 -5.29
N LYS A 40 19.30 -19.90 -5.16
CA LYS A 40 20.44 -20.80 -4.93
C LYS A 40 20.24 -21.65 -3.69
N ASN A 41 19.88 -21.04 -2.56
CA ASN A 41 19.61 -21.78 -1.32
C ASN A 41 18.47 -22.79 -1.46
N VAL A 42 17.41 -22.45 -2.22
CA VAL A 42 16.32 -23.39 -2.49
C VAL A 42 16.81 -24.57 -3.33
N CYS A 43 17.64 -24.33 -4.34
CA CYS A 43 18.21 -25.40 -5.16
C CYS A 43 19.14 -26.29 -4.35
N GLU A 44 20.04 -25.71 -3.54
CA GLU A 44 20.96 -26.43 -2.66
C GLU A 44 20.20 -27.33 -1.65
N ASN A 45 19.17 -26.79 -0.98
CA ASN A 45 18.36 -27.56 -0.02
C ASN A 45 17.58 -28.72 -0.65
N LEU A 46 17.27 -28.63 -1.94
CA LEU A 46 16.49 -29.64 -2.67
C LEU A 46 17.35 -30.53 -3.57
N GLY A 47 18.68 -30.33 -3.61
CA GLY A 47 19.56 -31.05 -4.55
C GLY A 47 19.20 -30.81 -6.01
N ILE A 48 18.73 -29.60 -6.38
CA ILE A 48 18.31 -29.29 -7.76
C ILE A 48 19.52 -29.01 -8.63
N GLU A 49 19.70 -29.83 -9.66
CA GLU A 49 20.79 -29.71 -10.63
C GLU A 49 20.43 -28.78 -11.80
N ALA A 50 19.16 -28.71 -12.17
CA ALA A 50 18.68 -27.94 -13.32
C ALA A 50 17.39 -27.18 -13.00
N VAL A 51 17.28 -25.96 -13.52
CA VAL A 51 16.09 -25.12 -13.38
C VAL A 51 15.52 -24.81 -14.76
N GLU A 52 14.36 -25.38 -15.04
CA GLU A 52 13.60 -25.06 -16.25
C GLU A 52 12.67 -23.88 -16.01
N VAL A 53 12.88 -22.78 -16.75
CA VAL A 53 12.05 -21.58 -16.65
C VAL A 53 11.22 -21.45 -17.92
N ARG A 54 9.91 -21.23 -17.73
CA ARG A 54 8.98 -20.88 -18.80
C ARG A 54 8.21 -19.63 -18.41
N HIS A 55 8.03 -18.73 -19.38
CA HIS A 55 7.18 -17.55 -19.24
C HIS A 55 6.21 -17.49 -20.41
N ARG A 56 5.22 -16.60 -20.32
CA ARG A 56 4.16 -16.44 -21.34
C ARG A 56 4.63 -16.14 -22.77
N TYR A 57 5.91 -15.83 -22.95
CA TYR A 57 6.52 -15.52 -24.26
C TYR A 57 7.49 -16.61 -24.74
N SER A 58 7.70 -17.68 -23.95
CA SER A 58 8.50 -18.84 -24.36
C SER A 58 7.87 -19.50 -25.59
N LYS A 59 8.71 -19.98 -26.53
CA LYS A 59 8.25 -20.47 -27.85
C LYS A 59 7.25 -21.62 -27.74
N ASP A 60 7.45 -22.50 -26.76
CA ASP A 60 6.61 -23.66 -26.44
C ASP A 60 5.33 -23.29 -25.67
N VAL A 61 5.29 -22.15 -24.99
CA VAL A 61 4.12 -21.68 -24.23
C VAL A 61 3.24 -20.73 -25.04
N LYS A 62 3.84 -19.87 -25.85
CA LYS A 62 3.17 -18.79 -26.60
C LYS A 62 1.95 -19.25 -27.43
N PRO A 63 1.95 -20.42 -28.10
CA PRO A 63 0.78 -20.88 -28.88
C PRO A 63 -0.48 -21.10 -28.02
N TYR A 64 -0.31 -21.39 -26.73
CA TYR A 64 -1.40 -21.67 -25.79
C TYR A 64 -1.83 -20.44 -24.98
N MET A 65 -1.10 -19.32 -25.11
CA MET A 65 -1.40 -18.10 -24.37
C MET A 65 -2.40 -17.23 -25.11
N GLN A 66 -3.46 -16.82 -24.40
CA GLN A 66 -4.36 -15.81 -24.93
C GLN A 66 -3.69 -14.43 -24.97
N LYS A 67 -4.08 -13.62 -25.97
CA LYS A 67 -3.64 -12.24 -26.11
C LYS A 67 -4.17 -11.43 -24.92
N LEU A 68 -3.25 -10.81 -24.19
CA LEU A 68 -3.58 -9.84 -23.14
C LEU A 68 -3.27 -8.45 -23.66
N THR A 69 -4.27 -7.59 -23.75
CA THR A 69 -4.11 -6.15 -24.01
C THR A 69 -4.30 -5.38 -22.71
N GLN A 70 -3.47 -4.35 -22.50
CA GLN A 70 -3.55 -3.48 -21.33
C GLN A 70 -3.62 -2.04 -21.80
N ASP A 71 -4.72 -1.37 -21.46
CA ASP A 71 -4.94 0.05 -21.76
C ASP A 71 -4.83 0.86 -20.47
N ILE A 72 -3.83 1.74 -20.40
CA ILE A 72 -3.59 2.60 -19.24
C ILE A 72 -4.24 3.96 -19.47
N ILE A 73 -5.37 4.20 -18.81
CA ILE A 73 -6.07 5.49 -18.84
C ILE A 73 -5.58 6.36 -17.69
N LYS A 74 -4.84 7.43 -18.00
CA LYS A 74 -4.46 8.44 -17.02
C LYS A 74 -5.63 9.40 -16.80
N VAL A 75 -5.99 9.61 -15.54
CA VAL A 75 -7.08 10.50 -15.13
C VAL A 75 -6.47 11.65 -14.34
N ASP A 76 -6.64 12.87 -14.83
CA ASP A 76 -6.10 14.06 -14.18
C ASP A 76 -6.89 14.45 -12.93
N LEU A 77 -6.18 14.90 -11.91
CA LEU A 77 -6.79 15.49 -10.72
C LEU A 77 -7.23 16.93 -11.03
N PRO A 78 -8.51 17.28 -10.79
CA PRO A 78 -9.01 18.65 -10.92
C PRO A 78 -8.26 19.63 -10.02
N VAL A 79 -8.27 20.91 -10.39
CA VAL A 79 -7.59 21.99 -9.64
C VAL A 79 -7.96 21.98 -8.14
N PRO A 80 -9.24 21.87 -7.74
CA PRO A 80 -9.61 21.81 -6.31
C PRO A 80 -8.95 20.66 -5.54
N PHE A 81 -8.72 19.51 -6.19
CA PHE A 81 -8.07 18.36 -5.56
C PHE A 81 -6.57 18.61 -5.41
N LYS A 82 -5.94 19.24 -6.40
CA LYS A 82 -4.51 19.60 -6.36
C LYS A 82 -4.22 20.60 -5.25
N GLU A 83 -5.11 21.56 -5.01
CA GLU A 83 -4.99 22.52 -3.91
C GLU A 83 -4.97 21.82 -2.55
N VAL A 84 -5.94 20.93 -2.29
CA VAL A 84 -5.98 20.12 -1.06
C VAL A 84 -4.73 19.25 -0.94
N LYS A 85 -4.31 18.61 -2.03
CA LYS A 85 -3.10 17.78 -2.06
C LYS A 85 -1.88 18.58 -1.63
N ASN A 86 -1.71 19.80 -2.14
CA ASN A 86 -0.56 20.65 -1.81
C ASN A 86 -0.55 21.03 -0.32
N LEU A 87 -1.70 21.41 0.24
CA LEU A 87 -1.83 21.71 1.67
C LEU A 87 -1.43 20.51 2.55
N LEU A 88 -1.94 19.32 2.23
CA LEU A 88 -1.62 18.10 2.98
C LEU A 88 -0.16 17.66 2.77
N ALA A 89 0.37 17.77 1.55
CA ALA A 89 1.74 17.41 1.21
C ALA A 89 2.76 18.30 1.94
N ASP A 90 2.49 19.61 2.04
CA ASP A 90 3.30 20.53 2.82
C ASP A 90 3.37 20.14 4.30
N LEU A 91 2.21 19.79 4.89
CA LEU A 91 2.15 19.33 6.27
C LEU A 91 2.91 18.01 6.46
N TYR A 92 2.68 17.06 5.56
CA TYR A 92 3.37 15.79 5.57
C TYR A 92 4.89 15.98 5.50
N LYS A 93 5.37 16.78 4.54
CA LYS A 93 6.79 17.10 4.37
C LYS A 93 7.39 17.70 5.65
N LYS A 94 6.72 18.68 6.26
CA LYS A 94 7.17 19.26 7.54
C LYS A 94 7.32 18.22 8.65
N LYS A 95 6.43 17.22 8.72
CA LYS A 95 6.54 16.14 9.72
C LYS A 95 7.68 15.18 9.42
N ILE A 96 7.91 14.86 8.14
CA ILE A 96 9.06 14.06 7.72
C ILE A 96 10.37 14.78 8.05
N ASP A 97 10.46 16.07 7.73
CA ASP A 97 11.66 16.87 7.99
C ASP A 97 11.90 17.01 9.51
N GLU A 98 10.85 17.17 10.32
CA GLU A 98 10.97 17.13 11.78
C GLU A 98 11.53 15.79 12.29
N LEU A 99 11.13 14.65 11.72
CA LEU A 99 11.68 13.33 12.10
C LEU A 99 13.15 13.16 11.71
N LYS A 100 13.55 13.71 10.54
CA LYS A 100 14.94 13.70 10.08
C LYS A 100 15.81 14.57 10.96
N ASN A 101 15.39 15.81 11.23
CA ASN A 101 16.14 16.76 12.06
C ASN A 101 16.30 16.28 13.51
N ARG A 102 15.40 15.41 13.99
CA ARG A 102 15.49 14.76 15.30
C ARG A 102 16.39 13.53 15.32
N ASN A 103 17.02 13.16 14.20
CA ASN A 103 17.81 11.94 14.04
C ASN A 103 17.01 10.68 14.44
N LEU A 104 15.73 10.63 14.07
CA LEU A 104 14.89 9.44 14.31
C LEU A 104 14.62 8.66 13.02
N PHE A 105 14.78 9.30 11.86
CA PHE A 105 14.47 8.71 10.57
C PHE A 105 15.64 8.83 9.59
N PHE A 106 16.27 7.69 9.32
CA PHE A 106 17.55 7.61 8.58
C PHE A 106 17.42 7.04 7.16
N THR A 107 16.21 6.62 6.76
CA THR A 107 16.00 6.02 5.45
C THR A 107 15.87 7.10 4.37
N LYS A 108 16.61 6.95 3.27
CA LYS A 108 16.51 7.83 2.09
C LYS A 108 15.13 7.77 1.44
N VAL A 109 14.50 6.58 1.45
CA VAL A 109 13.18 6.32 0.88
C VAL A 109 12.09 6.43 1.96
N ILE A 110 11.25 7.44 1.84
CA ILE A 110 10.08 7.63 2.71
C ILE A 110 8.92 6.82 2.13
N THR A 111 8.46 5.81 2.86
CA THR A 111 7.29 5.01 2.49
C THR A 111 6.38 4.85 3.71
N LYS A 112 5.11 4.51 3.48
CA LYS A 112 4.18 4.13 4.56
C LYS A 112 4.75 3.01 5.43
N LYS A 113 5.42 2.03 4.82
CA LYS A 113 6.09 0.92 5.52
C LYS A 113 7.19 1.42 6.45
N THR A 114 8.10 2.28 5.96
CA THR A 114 9.22 2.76 6.77
C THR A 114 8.75 3.65 7.93
N LEU A 115 7.65 4.39 7.76
CA LEU A 115 7.01 5.12 8.87
C LEU A 115 6.37 4.19 9.90
N ILE A 116 5.70 3.12 9.48
CA ILE A 116 5.11 2.12 10.40
C ILE A 116 6.22 1.41 11.20
N GLU A 117 7.31 1.02 10.53
CA GLU A 117 8.48 0.42 11.18
C GLU A 117 9.11 1.37 12.20
N LEU A 118 9.23 2.66 11.85
CA LEU A 118 9.68 3.70 12.79
C LEU A 118 8.73 3.80 13.98
N GLN A 119 7.42 3.87 13.74
CA GLN A 119 6.42 3.97 14.80
C GLN A 119 6.52 2.80 15.78
N ALA A 120 6.64 1.56 15.26
CA ALA A 120 6.82 0.37 16.07
C ALA A 120 8.13 0.39 16.88
N LYS A 121 9.23 0.87 16.28
CA LYS A 121 10.52 1.06 16.98
C LYS A 121 10.38 2.04 18.15
N LEU A 122 9.74 3.19 17.93
CA LEU A 122 9.54 4.21 18.96
C LEU A 122 8.59 3.71 20.06
N GLN A 123 7.54 2.97 19.72
CA GLN A 123 6.64 2.33 20.68
C GLN A 123 7.38 1.34 21.58
N ARG A 124 8.23 0.47 21.00
CA ARG A 124 9.03 -0.49 21.78
C ARG A 124 9.99 0.22 22.74
N ALA A 125 10.64 1.30 22.31
CA ALA A 125 11.51 2.09 23.19
C ALA A 125 10.74 2.68 24.37
N ILE A 126 9.53 3.20 24.15
CA ILE A 126 8.68 3.73 25.23
C ILE A 126 8.25 2.60 26.18
N ALA A 127 7.85 1.44 25.63
CA ALA A 127 7.44 0.28 26.40
C ALA A 127 8.59 -0.28 27.26
N SER A 128 9.84 -0.17 26.81
CA SER A 128 11.02 -0.53 27.59
C SER A 128 11.44 0.54 28.61
N GLY A 129 10.57 1.53 28.89
CA GLY A 129 10.80 2.57 29.90
C GLY A 129 11.53 3.82 29.39
N ASN A 130 11.89 3.92 28.11
CA ASN A 130 12.54 5.11 27.57
C ASN A 130 11.53 6.27 27.40
N LYS A 131 11.49 7.17 28.38
CA LYS A 131 10.65 8.37 28.40
C LYS A 131 11.35 9.62 27.87
N HIS A 132 12.47 9.48 27.14
CA HIS A 132 13.20 10.63 26.61
C HIS A 132 12.31 11.49 25.72
N PHE A 133 12.34 12.81 25.90
CA PHE A 133 11.45 13.76 25.21
C PHE A 133 11.48 13.59 23.69
N ASN A 134 12.68 13.36 23.11
CA ASN A 134 12.82 13.15 21.67
C ASN A 134 12.04 11.92 21.16
N ILE A 135 11.97 10.83 21.94
CA ILE A 135 11.22 9.61 21.58
C ILE A 135 9.71 9.87 21.69
N LEU A 136 9.27 10.50 22.78
CA LEU A 136 7.85 10.85 23.00
C LEU A 136 7.33 11.85 21.96
N ARG A 137 8.15 12.82 21.57
CA ARG A 137 7.82 13.74 20.49
C ARG A 137 7.86 13.03 19.14
N GLY A 138 8.88 12.20 18.90
CA GLY A 138 9.06 11.41 17.69
C GLY A 138 7.86 10.53 17.37
N ILE A 139 7.32 9.79 18.35
CA ILE A 139 6.15 8.92 18.12
C ILE A 139 4.93 9.73 17.71
N SER A 140 4.73 10.92 18.30
CA SER A 140 3.63 11.82 17.95
C SER A 140 3.79 12.37 16.53
N VAL A 141 4.98 12.82 16.16
CA VAL A 141 5.27 13.35 14.81
C VAL A 141 5.15 12.25 13.76
N CYS A 142 5.65 11.05 14.05
CA CYS A 142 5.51 9.88 13.17
C CYS A 142 4.05 9.51 12.96
N ALA A 143 3.24 9.48 14.03
CA ALA A 143 1.80 9.25 13.92
C ALA A 143 1.09 10.35 13.11
N GLN A 144 1.54 11.61 13.19
CA GLN A 144 1.02 12.68 12.34
C GLN A 144 1.37 12.47 10.87
N ALA A 145 2.63 12.12 10.57
CA ALA A 145 3.07 11.82 9.20
C ALA A 145 2.26 10.66 8.59
N ILE A 146 2.04 9.58 9.34
CA ILE A 146 1.23 8.44 8.86
C ILE A 146 -0.20 8.89 8.55
N LYS A 147 -0.84 9.67 9.44
CA LYS A 147 -2.21 10.15 9.24
C LYS A 147 -2.34 11.11 8.05
N LEU A 148 -1.38 12.01 7.86
CA LEU A 148 -1.36 12.94 6.72
C LEU A 148 -1.07 12.20 5.40
N GLY A 149 -0.09 11.28 5.42
CA GLY A 149 0.21 10.43 4.27
C GLY A 149 -0.98 9.59 3.84
N HIS A 150 -1.77 9.09 4.80
CA HIS A 150 -3.01 8.40 4.50
C HIS A 150 -4.05 9.34 3.89
N ALA A 151 -4.24 10.56 4.41
CA ALA A 151 -5.15 11.54 3.80
C ALA A 151 -4.82 11.80 2.32
N ILE A 152 -3.53 11.97 2.00
CA ILE A 152 -3.04 12.15 0.63
C ILE A 152 -3.34 10.92 -0.23
N GLU A 153 -3.06 9.72 0.30
CA GLU A 153 -3.37 8.45 -0.37
C GLU A 153 -4.87 8.37 -0.72
N LEU A 154 -5.74 8.74 0.20
CA LEU A 154 -7.19 8.73 -0.03
C LEU A 154 -7.63 9.75 -1.07
N LEU A 155 -7.06 10.96 -1.06
CA LEU A 155 -7.33 11.98 -2.07
C LEU A 155 -6.96 11.53 -3.49
N GLU A 156 -5.87 10.79 -3.66
CA GLU A 156 -5.34 10.37 -4.97
C GLU A 156 -5.97 9.09 -5.51
N THR A 157 -6.51 8.27 -4.60
CA THR A 157 -6.91 6.89 -4.94
C THR A 157 -8.37 6.61 -4.67
N GLN A 158 -9.04 7.35 -3.80
CA GLN A 158 -10.39 7.07 -3.31
C GLN A 158 -11.35 8.26 -3.50
N THR A 159 -12.58 8.09 -3.01
CA THR A 159 -13.71 9.02 -3.17
C THR A 159 -13.59 10.21 -2.20
N ILE A 160 -14.18 11.36 -2.58
CA ILE A 160 -14.23 12.54 -1.71
C ILE A 160 -15.00 12.23 -0.44
N THR A 161 -16.08 11.46 -0.54
CA THR A 161 -16.83 10.94 0.62
C THR A 161 -15.92 10.24 1.62
N TYR A 162 -15.00 9.38 1.16
CA TYR A 162 -14.15 8.62 2.06
C TYR A 162 -13.08 9.50 2.72
N LEU A 163 -12.46 10.39 1.96
CA LEU A 163 -11.51 11.36 2.51
C LEU A 163 -12.19 12.28 3.54
N HIS A 164 -13.39 12.77 3.25
CA HIS A 164 -14.19 13.58 4.17
C HIS A 164 -14.42 12.83 5.50
N ASN A 165 -14.95 11.60 5.44
CA ASN A 165 -15.22 10.79 6.63
C ASN A 165 -13.95 10.51 7.44
N TYR A 166 -12.84 10.24 6.76
CA TYR A 166 -11.55 10.07 7.42
C TYR A 166 -11.10 11.34 8.15
N MET A 167 -11.19 12.52 7.51
CA MET A 167 -10.82 13.78 8.15
C MET A 167 -11.76 14.14 9.31
N GLN A 168 -13.06 13.88 9.17
CA GLN A 168 -14.03 14.05 10.26
C GLN A 168 -13.71 13.16 11.47
N ASN A 169 -13.36 11.89 11.24
CA ASN A 169 -12.92 10.98 12.31
C ASN A 169 -11.64 11.49 13.02
N LEU A 170 -10.74 12.21 12.32
CA LEU A 170 -9.62 12.87 12.99
C LEU A 170 -10.06 13.99 13.94
N TYR A 171 -11.09 14.76 13.58
CA TYR A 171 -11.70 15.74 14.49
C TYR A 171 -12.36 15.06 15.70
N GLU A 172 -13.08 13.95 15.49
CA GLU A 172 -13.71 13.18 16.57
C GLU A 172 -12.67 12.60 17.54
N GLN A 173 -11.59 11.99 17.02
CA GLN A 173 -10.47 11.51 17.84
C GLN A 173 -9.78 12.62 18.63
N ALA A 174 -9.73 13.83 18.07
CA ALA A 174 -9.19 14.99 18.77
C ALA A 174 -10.11 15.45 19.91
N LYS A 175 -11.42 15.53 19.66
CA LYS A 175 -12.47 15.90 20.63
C LYS A 175 -12.55 14.91 21.79
N GLN A 176 -12.50 13.61 21.49
CA GLN A 176 -12.55 12.52 22.49
C GLN A 176 -11.19 12.26 23.17
N GLU A 177 -10.19 13.08 22.86
CA GLU A 177 -8.83 12.96 23.39
C GLU A 177 -8.08 11.66 23.10
N LYS A 178 -8.60 10.80 22.21
CA LYS A 178 -8.05 9.47 21.89
C LYS A 178 -6.70 9.52 21.17
N SER A 179 -6.33 10.65 20.56
CA SER A 179 -5.14 10.74 19.71
C SER A 179 -4.48 12.11 19.80
N LYS A 180 -3.32 12.19 20.47
CA LYS A 180 -2.48 13.42 20.51
C LYS A 180 -2.07 13.88 19.11
N ALA A 181 -1.79 12.95 18.20
CA ALA A 181 -1.47 13.26 16.81
C ALA A 181 -2.66 13.90 16.07
N ALA A 182 -3.88 13.37 16.28
CA ALA A 182 -5.08 13.96 15.69
C ALA A 182 -5.33 15.37 16.23
N LYS A 183 -5.25 15.56 17.56
CA LYS A 183 -5.34 16.89 18.19
C LYS A 183 -4.37 17.90 17.56
N GLN A 184 -3.13 17.49 17.29
CA GLN A 184 -2.13 18.39 16.71
C GLN A 184 -2.40 18.70 15.22
N ILE A 185 -2.92 17.73 14.47
CA ILE A 185 -3.27 17.91 13.04
C ILE A 185 -4.43 18.88 12.90
N VAL A 186 -5.54 18.67 13.62
CA VAL A 186 -6.78 19.44 13.42
C VAL A 186 -6.68 20.90 13.88
N LYS A 187 -5.69 21.21 14.73
CA LYS A 187 -5.35 22.58 15.15
C LYS A 187 -4.55 23.36 14.10
N ASN A 188 -4.02 22.69 13.07
CA ASN A 188 -3.20 23.35 12.06
C ASN A 188 -4.08 24.04 11.02
N SER A 189 -3.83 25.33 10.74
CA SER A 189 -4.61 26.12 9.78
C SER A 189 -4.66 25.49 8.38
N LYS A 190 -3.51 25.03 7.84
CA LYS A 190 -3.49 24.37 6.52
C LYS A 190 -4.35 23.10 6.47
N PHE A 191 -4.45 22.37 7.58
CA PHE A 191 -5.32 21.19 7.65
C PHE A 191 -6.79 21.60 7.70
N GLN A 192 -7.12 22.69 8.41
CA GLN A 192 -8.46 23.25 8.43
C GLN A 192 -8.88 23.76 7.05
N ASP A 193 -7.99 24.47 6.35
CA ASP A 193 -8.23 24.92 4.96
C ASP A 193 -8.48 23.72 4.03
N ALA A 194 -7.64 22.68 4.13
CA ALA A 194 -7.82 21.44 3.38
C ALA A 194 -9.17 20.77 3.70
N TYR A 195 -9.57 20.73 4.98
CA TYR A 195 -10.84 20.15 5.39
C TYR A 195 -12.04 20.95 4.86
N ILE A 196 -12.00 22.28 4.93
CA ILE A 196 -13.05 23.15 4.40
C ILE A 196 -13.20 22.95 2.89
N ALA A 197 -12.09 22.85 2.15
CA ALA A 197 -12.12 22.57 0.72
C ALA A 197 -12.74 21.20 0.41
N ILE A 198 -12.39 20.15 1.17
CA ILE A 198 -13.01 18.82 1.04
C ILE A 198 -14.50 18.84 1.40
N LEU A 199 -14.89 19.56 2.45
CA LEU A 199 -16.29 19.70 2.86
C LEU A 199 -17.12 20.39 1.77
N ARG A 200 -16.56 21.41 1.10
CA ARG A 200 -17.22 22.07 -0.04
C ARG A 200 -17.44 21.10 -1.20
N LEU A 201 -16.42 20.31 -1.56
CA LEU A 201 -16.54 19.30 -2.62
C LEU A 201 -17.54 18.20 -2.26
N PHE A 202 -17.55 17.76 -1.00
CA PHE A 202 -18.49 16.78 -0.49
C PHE A 202 -19.93 17.29 -0.57
N ASN A 203 -20.19 18.51 -0.11
CA ASN A 203 -21.52 19.13 -0.12
C ASN A 203 -22.04 19.44 -1.52
N SER A 204 -21.15 19.69 -2.49
CA SER A 204 -21.52 19.87 -3.89
C SER A 204 -21.72 18.54 -4.65
N GLY A 205 -21.57 17.40 -3.97
CA GLY A 205 -21.68 16.07 -4.59
C GLY A 205 -20.55 15.74 -5.56
N VAL A 206 -19.46 16.51 -5.55
CA VAL A 206 -18.31 16.26 -6.41
C VAL A 206 -17.56 15.04 -5.90
N GLU A 207 -17.34 14.09 -6.80
CA GLU A 207 -16.63 12.86 -6.51
C GLU A 207 -15.32 12.72 -7.30
N HIS A 208 -14.51 11.74 -6.91
CA HIS A 208 -13.20 11.51 -7.51
C HIS A 208 -13.32 11.25 -9.03
N PRO A 209 -12.48 11.88 -9.89
CA PRO A 209 -12.62 11.82 -11.35
C PRO A 209 -12.51 10.40 -11.94
N LYS A 210 -11.85 9.48 -11.22
CA LYS A 210 -11.82 8.04 -11.59
C LYS A 210 -13.21 7.39 -11.57
N LEU A 211 -14.15 7.84 -10.73
CA LEU A 211 -15.52 7.31 -10.75
C LEU A 211 -16.25 7.72 -12.02
N ALA A 212 -16.15 8.99 -12.42
CA ALA A 212 -16.72 9.46 -13.68
C ALA A 212 -16.13 8.70 -14.88
N LYS A 213 -14.80 8.51 -14.90
CA LYS A 213 -14.12 7.76 -15.98
C LYS A 213 -14.47 6.27 -15.97
N LEU A 214 -14.63 5.67 -14.79
CA LEU A 214 -15.10 4.29 -14.65
C LEU A 214 -16.50 4.16 -15.25
N LYS A 215 -17.43 5.04 -14.88
CA LYS A 215 -18.81 5.04 -15.39
C LYS A 215 -18.84 5.19 -16.91
N GLU A 216 -18.08 6.14 -17.46
CA GLU A 216 -17.92 6.32 -18.91
C GLU A 216 -17.43 5.03 -19.59
N THR A 217 -16.40 4.40 -19.02
CA THR A 217 -15.80 3.18 -19.58
C THR A 217 -16.78 2.01 -19.53
N VAL A 218 -17.42 1.78 -18.38
CA VAL A 218 -18.41 0.70 -18.22
C VAL A 218 -19.59 0.90 -19.17
N LEU A 219 -20.16 2.11 -19.24
CA LEU A 219 -21.27 2.43 -20.13
C LEU A 219 -20.93 2.23 -21.61
N ARG A 220 -19.68 2.47 -22.00
CA ARG A 220 -19.21 2.19 -23.36
C ARG A 220 -19.16 0.69 -23.64
N GLU A 221 -18.60 -0.11 -22.74
CA GLU A 221 -18.42 -1.55 -22.95
C GLU A 221 -19.74 -2.33 -22.89
N VAL A 222 -20.69 -1.94 -22.03
CA VAL A 222 -22.01 -2.61 -21.93
C VAL A 222 -22.92 -2.37 -23.15
N ARG A 223 -22.56 -1.47 -24.08
CA ARG A 223 -23.22 -1.39 -25.39
C ARG A 223 -23.18 -2.74 -26.11
N ASN A 224 -22.15 -3.54 -25.86
CA ASN A 224 -22.15 -4.95 -26.19
C ASN A 224 -22.96 -5.74 -25.14
N LYS A 225 -24.16 -6.20 -25.51
CA LYS A 225 -25.06 -6.95 -24.61
C LYS A 225 -24.47 -8.26 -24.04
N LYS A 226 -23.37 -8.77 -24.60
CA LYS A 226 -22.66 -9.95 -24.10
C LYS A 226 -21.50 -9.61 -23.15
N ALA A 227 -21.21 -8.32 -22.94
CA ALA A 227 -20.10 -7.89 -22.11
C ALA A 227 -20.32 -8.31 -20.65
N LYS A 228 -19.30 -8.93 -20.07
CA LYS A 228 -19.20 -9.21 -18.63
C LYS A 228 -17.99 -8.46 -18.10
N ILE A 229 -18.22 -7.57 -17.15
CA ILE A 229 -17.20 -6.64 -16.65
C ILE A 229 -16.97 -6.95 -15.18
N ILE A 230 -15.70 -6.96 -14.77
CA ILE A 230 -15.28 -7.07 -13.37
C ILE A 230 -14.49 -5.81 -13.04
N VAL A 231 -14.90 -5.11 -11.98
CA VAL A 231 -14.21 -3.92 -11.48
C VAL A 231 -13.49 -4.29 -10.18
N PHE A 232 -12.17 -4.10 -10.15
CA PHE A 232 -11.36 -4.31 -8.94
C PHE A 232 -11.06 -2.98 -8.25
N ALA A 233 -11.20 -2.95 -6.92
CA ALA A 233 -10.80 -1.82 -6.08
C ALA A 233 -10.14 -2.32 -4.80
N GLN A 234 -9.21 -1.53 -4.25
CA GLN A 234 -8.42 -1.91 -3.08
C GLN A 234 -9.21 -1.81 -1.75
N TYR A 235 -10.13 -0.86 -1.65
CA TYR A 235 -10.85 -0.55 -0.41
C TYR A 235 -12.33 -0.92 -0.54
N ARG A 236 -12.90 -1.48 0.53
CA ARG A 236 -14.32 -1.87 0.59
C ARG A 236 -15.25 -0.66 0.43
N ASP A 237 -14.94 0.46 1.06
CA ASP A 237 -15.74 1.69 0.95
C ASP A 237 -15.83 2.20 -0.49
N SER A 238 -14.74 2.05 -1.26
CA SER A 238 -14.72 2.41 -2.68
C SER A 238 -15.59 1.47 -3.51
N ILE A 239 -15.62 0.18 -3.18
CA ILE A 239 -16.55 -0.77 -3.79
C ILE A 239 -17.99 -0.34 -3.50
N VAL A 240 -18.32 0.01 -2.26
CA VAL A 240 -19.67 0.46 -1.88
C VAL A 240 -20.09 1.68 -2.69
N LYS A 241 -19.20 2.66 -2.87
CA LYS A 241 -19.50 3.85 -3.69
C LYS A 241 -19.58 3.51 -5.18
N ILE A 242 -18.68 2.69 -5.72
CA ILE A 242 -18.74 2.22 -7.12
C ILE A 242 -20.07 1.49 -7.40
N CYS A 243 -20.54 0.63 -6.50
CA CYS A 243 -21.80 -0.10 -6.66
C CYS A 243 -23.04 0.80 -6.62
N LYS A 244 -22.94 2.01 -6.06
CA LYS A 244 -24.05 2.98 -6.00
C LYS A 244 -24.14 3.86 -7.25
N GLU A 245 -23.05 4.01 -8.01
CA GLU A 245 -22.94 4.89 -9.20
C GLU A 245 -23.41 4.22 -10.50
#